data_AF-A0A0S4IXL4-F1
#
_entry.id   AF-A0A0S4IXL4-F1
#
_cell.length_a   1.000
_cell.length_b   1.000
_cell.length_c   1.000
_cell.angle_alpha   90.00
_cell.angle_beta   90.00
_cell.angle_gamma   90.00
#
_symmetry.space_group_name_H-M   'P 1'
#
loop_
_entity.id
_entity.type
_entity.pdbx_description
1 polymer ?
#
loop_
_entity_poly.entity_id
_entity_poly.type
_entity_poly.pdbx_seq_one_letter_code
_entity_poly.pdbx_strand_id
1 'polypeptide(L)'
;MKIDTIEPNCSPHRSFLISTSFTTHKRNKGMKLNIAYPRNGTVKQADIPDEQLRRVHLGDYRLGNEVEGVIFGDEFKGYTFRLTGGSDKDGFPMIQGVMAPSRVSLLIKRGAKGFNAFRGGEGERRRKALRGCILGNDLAVINVIITKTGEQPIEGVTDVSLPRRLGPKRANNIRKLFNLSREDDVSKFVVRRKVTKAGKKDRFKAPKIQRLITSPIRARRAKKVKVAIE
;
A
#
# COMPACT_ATOMS: atom_id res chain seq x y z
N MET A 1 67.89 -31.87 35.37
CA MET A 1 67.34 -32.27 34.04
C MET A 1 66.13 -33.14 34.30
N LYS A 2 64.93 -32.56 34.23
CA LYS A 2 63.67 -33.27 34.39
C LYS A 2 62.92 -33.16 33.07
N ILE A 3 62.50 -34.31 32.57
CA ILE A 3 61.85 -34.54 31.30
C ILE A 3 60.36 -34.35 31.55
N ASP A 4 59.75 -33.37 30.89
CA ASP A 4 58.32 -33.10 30.98
C ASP A 4 57.56 -34.05 30.06
N THR A 5 56.77 -34.95 30.66
CA THR A 5 55.75 -35.76 30.01
C THR A 5 54.53 -34.91 29.65
N ILE A 6 54.12 -34.98 28.39
CA ILE A 6 52.96 -34.31 27.81
C ILE A 6 51.71 -35.17 28.04
N GLU A 7 50.70 -34.63 28.72
CA GLU A 7 49.33 -35.19 28.75
C GLU A 7 48.39 -34.38 27.82
N PRO A 8 47.52 -35.03 27.03
CA PRO A 8 46.63 -34.36 26.09
C PRO A 8 45.25 -34.08 26.73
N ASN A 9 44.96 -32.82 27.07
CA ASN A 9 43.63 -32.43 27.53
C ASN A 9 42.77 -31.88 26.38
N CYS A 10 41.85 -32.74 25.95
CA CYS A 10 40.78 -32.51 24.99
C CYS A 10 39.80 -31.45 25.53
N SER A 11 39.62 -30.33 24.83
CA SER A 11 38.70 -29.25 25.19
C SER A 11 37.24 -29.59 24.86
N PRO A 12 36.28 -29.48 25.80
CA PRO A 12 34.87 -29.65 25.48
C PRO A 12 34.27 -28.39 24.83
N HIS A 13 33.41 -28.63 23.84
CA HIS A 13 32.67 -27.64 23.07
C HIS A 13 31.96 -26.59 23.96
N ARG A 14 32.27 -25.31 23.74
CA ARG A 14 31.45 -24.18 24.21
C ARG A 14 30.11 -24.17 23.48
N SER A 15 29.09 -24.75 24.08
CA SER A 15 27.70 -24.49 23.75
C SER A 15 27.35 -23.06 24.20
N PHE A 16 27.41 -22.11 23.24
CA PHE A 16 26.82 -20.79 23.42
C PHE A 16 25.28 -20.95 23.49
N LEU A 17 24.75 -21.06 24.70
CA LEU A 17 23.33 -20.85 24.98
C LEU A 17 23.04 -19.36 24.74
N ILE A 18 22.60 -19.04 23.52
CA ILE A 18 21.96 -17.75 23.24
C ILE A 18 20.62 -17.78 23.98
N SER A 19 20.57 -17.20 25.18
CA SER A 19 19.33 -16.86 25.85
C SER A 19 18.60 -15.85 24.98
N THR A 20 17.75 -16.34 24.08
CA THR A 20 16.76 -15.50 23.40
C THR A 20 15.69 -15.15 24.42
N SER A 21 15.96 -14.09 25.19
CA SER A 21 14.89 -13.36 25.86
C SER A 21 13.99 -12.80 24.77
N PHE A 22 12.99 -13.59 24.39
CA PHE A 22 11.84 -13.12 23.63
C PHE A 22 11.20 -12.02 24.46
N THR A 23 11.61 -10.78 24.20
CA THR A 23 10.86 -9.60 24.61
C THR A 23 9.51 -9.71 23.92
N THR A 24 8.55 -10.24 24.66
CA THR A 24 7.14 -10.19 24.26
C THR A 24 6.81 -8.71 24.20
N HIS A 25 6.94 -8.12 23.01
CA HIS A 25 6.37 -6.81 22.74
C HIS A 25 4.91 -6.93 23.17
N LYS A 26 4.54 -6.22 24.25
CA LYS A 26 3.15 -6.05 24.66
C LYS A 26 2.40 -5.69 23.38
N ARG A 27 1.66 -6.65 22.83
CA ARG A 27 0.74 -6.39 21.72
C ARG A 27 -0.29 -5.45 22.30
N ASN A 28 -0.12 -4.15 22.08
CA ASN A 28 -1.16 -3.17 22.36
C ASN A 28 -2.44 -3.70 21.71
N LYS A 29 -3.40 -4.05 22.56
CA LYS A 29 -4.68 -4.67 22.19
C LYS A 29 -5.69 -3.64 21.65
N GLY A 30 -5.27 -2.39 21.46
CA GLY A 30 -6.09 -1.30 20.94
C GLY A 30 -6.24 -1.34 19.43
N MET A 31 -7.31 -0.75 18.93
CA MET A 31 -7.59 -0.63 17.51
C MET A 31 -6.64 0.38 16.86
N LYS A 32 -6.15 0.06 15.66
CA LYS A 32 -5.22 0.92 14.91
C LYS A 32 -5.91 1.62 13.75
N LEU A 33 -5.47 2.83 13.46
CA LEU A 33 -5.87 3.61 12.30
C LEU A 33 -4.71 3.74 11.33
N ASN A 34 -4.90 3.28 10.10
CA ASN A 34 -4.02 3.58 8.99
C ASN A 34 -4.57 4.80 8.24
N ILE A 35 -3.95 5.95 8.46
CA ILE A 35 -4.36 7.23 7.89
C ILE A 35 -3.52 7.47 6.64
N ALA A 36 -4.20 7.59 5.50
CA ALA A 36 -3.57 7.90 4.21
C ALA A 36 -4.00 9.27 3.71
N TYR A 37 -3.03 10.05 3.21
CA TYR A 37 -3.30 11.32 2.52
C TYR A 37 -2.89 11.25 1.06
N PRO A 38 -3.84 11.09 0.12
CA PRO A 38 -3.55 10.87 -1.30
C PRO A 38 -2.80 12.01 -1.98
N ARG A 39 -2.97 13.25 -1.51
CA ARG A 39 -2.32 14.43 -2.09
C ARG A 39 -0.81 14.40 -1.88
N ASN A 40 -0.38 14.09 -0.65
CA ASN A 40 1.03 14.01 -0.28
C ASN A 40 1.63 12.61 -0.52
N GLY A 41 0.79 11.59 -0.71
CA GLY A 41 1.23 10.21 -0.89
C GLY A 41 1.77 9.55 0.38
N THR A 42 1.48 10.14 1.54
CA THR A 42 1.93 9.70 2.87
C THR A 42 0.91 8.80 3.53
N VAL A 43 1.41 7.88 4.37
CA VAL A 43 0.60 6.97 5.18
C VAL A 43 1.27 6.84 6.55
N LYS A 44 0.50 7.02 7.62
CA LYS A 44 0.94 6.79 9.00
C LYS A 44 -0.07 5.91 9.74
N GLN A 45 0.44 5.10 10.64
CA GLN A 45 -0.38 4.34 11.58
C GLN A 45 -0.46 5.10 12.91
N ALA A 46 -1.68 5.30 13.40
CA ALA A 46 -1.97 5.83 14.72
C ALA A 46 -2.63 4.73 15.56
N ASP A 47 -2.23 4.61 16.82
CA ASP A 47 -2.87 3.71 17.77
C ASP A 47 -3.93 4.50 18.54
N ILE A 48 -5.18 4.03 18.55
CA ILE A 48 -6.26 4.71 19.27
C ILE A 48 -6.39 4.09 20.68
N PRO A 49 -6.43 4.91 21.74
CA PRO A 49 -6.71 4.41 23.09
C PRO A 49 -8.13 3.86 23.23
N ASP A 50 -8.28 2.79 24.01
CA ASP A 50 -9.56 2.10 24.23
C ASP A 50 -10.66 2.99 24.84
N GLU A 51 -10.29 4.05 25.55
CA GLU A 51 -11.24 4.99 26.16
C GLU A 51 -12.02 5.80 25.13
N GLN A 52 -11.35 6.24 24.05
CA GLN A 52 -12.00 6.99 22.97
C GLN A 52 -12.97 6.09 22.20
N LEU A 53 -12.61 4.82 22.01
CA LEU A 53 -13.45 3.85 21.30
C LEU A 53 -14.74 3.50 22.04
N ARG A 54 -14.72 3.51 23.38
CA ARG A 54 -15.93 3.26 24.18
C ARG A 54 -16.96 4.39 24.10
N ARG A 55 -16.52 5.62 23.79
CA ARG A 55 -17.41 6.79 23.65
C ARG A 55 -18.19 6.78 22.35
N VAL A 56 -17.76 5.99 21.37
CA VAL A 56 -18.30 6.01 20.01
C VAL A 56 -19.04 4.72 19.70
N HIS A 57 -20.27 4.87 19.20
CA HIS A 57 -21.03 3.77 18.62
C HIS A 57 -20.48 3.42 17.22
N LEU A 58 -19.46 2.54 17.17
CA LEU A 58 -18.85 2.13 15.90
C LEU A 58 -19.84 1.44 14.95
N GLY A 59 -20.89 0.79 15.47
CA GLY A 59 -21.88 0.05 14.68
C GLY A 59 -22.68 0.90 13.68
N ASP A 60 -22.73 2.21 13.86
CA ASP A 60 -23.46 3.12 12.97
C ASP A 60 -22.66 3.46 11.71
N TYR A 61 -21.35 3.20 11.75
CA TYR A 61 -20.45 3.49 10.66
C TYR A 61 -20.20 2.26 9.79
N ARG A 62 -20.18 2.49 8.48
CA ARG A 62 -19.83 1.48 7.48
C ARG A 62 -18.73 1.99 6.56
N LEU A 63 -18.07 1.05 5.90
CA LEU A 63 -17.17 1.36 4.81
C LEU A 63 -17.86 2.24 3.75
N GLY A 64 -17.13 3.25 3.27
CA GLY A 64 -17.59 4.25 2.31
C GLY A 64 -18.11 5.53 2.93
N ASN A 65 -18.53 5.51 4.21
CA ASN A 65 -18.99 6.72 4.90
C ASN A 65 -17.84 7.72 5.12
N GLU A 66 -18.21 8.99 5.15
CA GLU A 66 -17.36 10.07 5.66
C GLU A 66 -17.66 10.29 7.14
N VAL A 67 -16.60 10.44 7.92
CA VAL A 67 -16.62 10.46 9.38
C VAL A 67 -15.73 11.60 9.85
N GLU A 68 -16.17 12.31 10.88
CA GLU A 68 -15.38 13.37 11.49
C GLU A 68 -14.23 12.78 12.31
N GLY A 69 -13.06 13.43 12.26
CA GLY A 69 -11.88 12.96 12.97
C GLY A 69 -12.01 13.01 14.49
N VAL A 70 -12.90 13.86 15.02
CA VAL A 70 -13.19 14.00 16.47
C VAL A 70 -13.53 12.66 17.12
N ILE A 71 -14.14 11.75 16.35
CA ILE A 71 -14.52 10.41 16.78
C ILE A 71 -13.31 9.57 17.21
N PHE A 72 -12.17 9.78 16.57
CA PHE A 72 -10.96 9.03 16.82
C PHE A 72 -9.98 9.74 17.76
N GLY A 73 -10.33 10.95 18.22
CA GLY A 73 -9.55 11.72 19.19
C GLY A 73 -9.48 13.21 18.87
N ASP A 74 -9.08 14.00 19.86
CA ASP A 74 -8.98 15.46 19.76
C ASP A 74 -7.88 15.91 18.77
N GLU A 75 -6.84 15.09 18.58
CA GLU A 75 -5.76 15.30 17.61
C GLU A 75 -6.27 15.41 16.16
N PHE A 76 -7.43 14.81 15.88
CA PHE A 76 -8.01 14.77 14.54
C PHE A 76 -9.19 15.74 14.40
N LYS A 77 -9.33 16.71 15.30
CA LYS A 77 -10.37 17.73 15.21
C LYS A 77 -10.28 18.51 13.89
N GLY A 78 -11.43 18.69 13.24
CA GLY A 78 -11.54 19.37 11.95
C GLY A 78 -11.16 18.51 10.73
N TYR A 79 -10.62 17.30 10.91
CA TYR A 79 -10.40 16.38 9.78
C TYR A 79 -11.69 15.67 9.38
N THR A 80 -11.84 15.45 8.07
CA THR A 80 -12.86 14.53 7.55
C THR A 80 -12.19 13.33 6.92
N PHE A 81 -12.59 12.17 7.41
CA PHE A 81 -12.05 10.87 7.09
C PHE A 81 -13.05 10.05 6.29
N ARG A 82 -12.59 9.37 5.24
CA ARG A 82 -13.38 8.40 4.50
C ARG A 82 -12.94 6.99 4.86
N LEU A 83 -13.87 6.18 5.34
CA LEU A 83 -13.64 4.77 5.68
C LEU A 83 -13.50 3.95 4.39
N THR A 84 -12.38 3.26 4.19
CA THR A 84 -12.12 2.51 2.93
C THR A 84 -12.00 1.01 3.11
N GLY A 85 -11.50 0.58 4.26
CA GLY A 85 -11.37 -0.83 4.57
C GLY A 85 -10.91 -1.05 5.99
N GLY A 86 -10.60 -2.30 6.30
CA GLY A 86 -10.06 -2.68 7.59
C GLY A 86 -9.83 -4.17 7.64
N SER A 87 -9.27 -4.61 8.76
CA SER A 87 -9.07 -6.02 9.09
C SER A 87 -9.61 -6.31 10.48
N ASP A 88 -10.22 -7.49 10.59
CA ASP A 88 -10.59 -8.10 11.86
C ASP A 88 -9.33 -8.44 12.69
N LYS A 89 -9.49 -8.74 13.99
CA LYS A 89 -8.41 -9.24 14.87
C LYS A 89 -7.74 -10.51 14.35
N ASP A 90 -8.51 -11.36 13.67
CA ASP A 90 -7.97 -12.58 13.06
C ASP A 90 -7.43 -12.35 11.64
N GLY A 91 -7.38 -11.10 11.17
CA GLY A 91 -6.79 -10.73 9.89
C GLY A 91 -7.71 -10.87 8.67
N PHE A 92 -8.99 -11.19 8.86
CA PHE A 92 -9.94 -11.22 7.75
C PHE A 92 -10.25 -9.80 7.26
N PRO A 93 -10.22 -9.55 5.94
CA PRO A 93 -10.48 -8.22 5.40
C PRO A 93 -11.98 -7.91 5.39
N MET A 94 -12.32 -6.63 5.58
CA MET A 94 -13.67 -6.12 5.41
C MET A 94 -14.05 -5.99 3.94
N ILE A 95 -15.30 -6.27 3.57
CA ILE A 95 -15.83 -6.10 2.21
C ILE A 95 -16.96 -5.07 2.17
N GLN A 96 -16.99 -4.24 1.11
CA GLN A 96 -18.09 -3.31 0.89
C GLN A 96 -19.34 -4.05 0.40
N GLY A 97 -20.52 -3.68 0.93
CA GLY A 97 -21.81 -4.19 0.48
C GLY A 97 -22.38 -5.33 1.31
N VAL A 98 -21.59 -5.95 2.19
CA VAL A 98 -22.11 -6.92 3.18
C VAL A 98 -22.54 -6.15 4.42
N MET A 99 -23.84 -5.98 4.61
CA MET A 99 -24.43 -5.23 5.74
C MET A 99 -24.53 -6.10 7.00
N ALA A 100 -23.39 -6.65 7.42
CA ALA A 100 -23.25 -7.35 8.68
C ALA A 100 -22.02 -6.80 9.42
N PRO A 101 -22.04 -6.68 10.76
CA PRO A 101 -20.83 -6.43 11.53
C PRO A 101 -19.97 -7.69 11.63
N SER A 102 -20.59 -8.87 11.65
CA SER A 102 -19.92 -10.16 11.81
C SER A 102 -19.26 -10.67 10.52
N ARG A 103 -18.56 -11.81 10.65
CA ARG A 103 -17.96 -12.51 9.52
C ARG A 103 -18.99 -13.33 8.77
N VAL A 104 -18.88 -13.32 7.45
CA VAL A 104 -19.75 -14.05 6.52
C VAL A 104 -18.89 -14.87 5.57
N SER A 105 -19.31 -16.10 5.27
CA SER A 105 -18.67 -16.92 4.25
C SER A 105 -19.29 -16.63 2.88
N LEU A 106 -18.48 -16.15 1.94
CA LEU A 106 -18.92 -15.82 0.59
C LEU A 106 -18.16 -16.64 -0.45
N LEU A 107 -18.83 -16.94 -1.55
CA LEU A 107 -18.20 -17.54 -2.73
C LEU A 107 -17.60 -16.42 -3.59
N ILE A 108 -16.28 -16.28 -3.56
CA ILE A 108 -15.57 -15.13 -4.14
C ILE A 108 -14.94 -15.52 -5.48
N LYS A 109 -15.07 -14.63 -6.47
CA LYS A 109 -14.41 -14.74 -7.78
C LYS A 109 -12.92 -14.36 -7.70
N ARG A 110 -12.10 -14.95 -8.56
CA ARG A 110 -10.68 -14.57 -8.75
C ARG A 110 -10.51 -13.06 -8.91
N GLY A 111 -9.64 -12.46 -8.10
CA GLY A 111 -9.29 -11.03 -8.17
C GLY A 111 -10.19 -10.10 -7.34
N ALA A 112 -11.27 -10.59 -6.75
CA ALA A 112 -12.09 -9.81 -5.83
C ALA A 112 -11.43 -9.68 -4.44
N LYS A 113 -11.91 -8.74 -3.62
CA LYS A 113 -11.35 -8.46 -2.29
C LYS A 113 -11.40 -9.73 -1.42
N GLY A 114 -10.24 -10.13 -0.88
CA GLY A 114 -10.07 -11.38 -0.12
C GLY A 114 -9.65 -12.60 -0.94
N PHE A 115 -9.65 -12.53 -2.28
CA PHE A 115 -9.09 -13.57 -3.14
C PHE A 115 -8.24 -13.01 -4.28
N ASN A 116 -6.93 -12.99 -4.04
CA ASN A 116 -5.94 -12.50 -5.00
C ASN A 116 -5.86 -13.39 -6.24
N ALA A 117 -5.73 -12.76 -7.41
CA ALA A 117 -5.77 -13.44 -8.71
C ALA A 117 -4.66 -14.49 -8.93
N PHE A 118 -3.52 -14.38 -8.25
CA PHE A 118 -2.44 -15.36 -8.38
C PHE A 118 -2.68 -16.66 -7.60
N ARG A 119 -3.68 -16.70 -6.71
CA ARG A 119 -3.96 -17.87 -5.85
C ARG A 119 -4.95 -18.86 -6.45
N GLY A 120 -5.49 -18.59 -7.63
CA GLY A 120 -6.48 -19.44 -8.26
C GLY A 120 -6.42 -19.41 -9.77
N GLY A 121 -6.97 -20.47 -10.36
CA GLY A 121 -7.12 -20.62 -11.80
C GLY A 121 -8.15 -19.66 -12.39
N GLU A 122 -8.13 -19.51 -13.72
CA GLU A 122 -9.17 -18.76 -14.42
C GLU A 122 -10.55 -19.41 -14.20
N GLY A 123 -11.57 -18.60 -13.92
CA GLY A 123 -12.91 -19.09 -13.60
C GLY A 123 -13.09 -19.64 -12.17
N GLU A 124 -12.01 -19.89 -11.42
CA GLU A 124 -12.11 -20.46 -10.06
C GLU A 124 -12.85 -19.50 -9.11
N ARG A 125 -13.76 -20.09 -8.32
CA ARG A 125 -14.40 -19.43 -7.18
C ARG A 125 -14.08 -20.20 -5.92
N ARG A 126 -13.75 -19.49 -4.84
CA ARG A 126 -13.44 -20.11 -3.55
C ARG A 126 -14.35 -19.53 -2.48
N ARG A 127 -14.93 -20.41 -1.66
CA ARG A 127 -15.66 -19.98 -0.46
C ARG A 127 -14.64 -19.53 0.58
N LYS A 128 -14.75 -18.28 1.04
CA LYS A 128 -13.88 -17.70 2.06
C LYS A 128 -14.70 -16.91 3.08
N ALA A 129 -14.23 -16.93 4.32
CA ALA A 129 -14.73 -16.02 5.34
C ALA A 129 -14.18 -14.61 5.09
N LEU A 130 -15.07 -13.64 5.13
CA LEU A 130 -14.78 -12.21 5.06
C LEU A 130 -15.52 -11.51 6.18
N ARG A 131 -15.05 -10.33 6.57
CA ARG A 131 -15.78 -9.46 7.47
C ARG A 131 -16.71 -8.54 6.68
N GLY A 132 -17.90 -8.26 7.21
CA GLY A 132 -18.81 -7.31 6.58
C GLY A 132 -18.32 -5.84 6.64
N CYS A 133 -19.16 -4.92 6.18
CA CYS A 133 -18.80 -3.51 5.99
C CYS A 133 -19.01 -2.64 7.24
N ILE A 134 -19.80 -3.10 8.20
CA ILE A 134 -20.14 -2.35 9.41
C ILE A 134 -18.97 -2.43 10.39
N LEU A 135 -18.63 -1.30 11.02
CA LEU A 135 -17.55 -1.26 12.01
C LEU A 135 -17.99 -1.90 13.34
N GLY A 136 -17.03 -2.46 14.06
CA GLY A 136 -17.26 -3.10 15.36
C GLY A 136 -15.98 -3.16 16.18
N ASN A 137 -16.13 -3.48 17.47
CA ASN A 137 -15.03 -3.47 18.46
C ASN A 137 -14.04 -4.64 18.28
N ASP A 138 -14.38 -5.59 17.42
CA ASP A 138 -13.59 -6.74 16.99
C ASP A 138 -12.65 -6.43 15.82
N LEU A 139 -12.63 -5.18 15.33
CA LEU A 139 -11.63 -4.72 14.39
C LEU A 139 -10.26 -4.56 15.06
N ALA A 140 -9.20 -4.91 14.32
CA ALA A 140 -7.83 -4.60 14.71
C ALA A 140 -7.31 -3.35 14.02
N VAL A 141 -7.65 -3.16 12.74
CA VAL A 141 -7.14 -2.05 11.94
C VAL A 141 -8.23 -1.48 11.04
N ILE A 142 -8.35 -0.16 10.99
CA ILE A 142 -9.20 0.57 10.05
C ILE A 142 -8.31 1.36 9.09
N ASN A 143 -8.63 1.29 7.80
CA ASN A 143 -7.96 2.05 6.75
C ASN A 143 -8.81 3.25 6.37
N VAL A 144 -8.22 4.43 6.49
CA VAL A 144 -8.89 5.72 6.33
C VAL A 144 -8.14 6.61 5.36
N ILE A 145 -8.89 7.35 4.56
CA ILE A 145 -8.37 8.38 3.66
C ILE A 145 -8.81 9.76 4.17
N ILE A 146 -7.89 10.72 4.21
CA ILE A 146 -8.21 12.12 4.48
C ILE A 146 -8.89 12.73 3.25
N THR A 147 -10.13 13.21 3.40
CA THR A 147 -10.83 13.99 2.38
C THR A 147 -10.63 15.49 2.61
N LYS A 148 -10.77 15.95 3.86
CA LYS A 148 -10.55 17.35 4.27
C LYS A 148 -9.50 17.43 5.38
N THR A 149 -8.61 18.40 5.26
CA THR A 149 -7.56 18.68 6.26
C THR A 149 -8.14 19.47 7.42
N GLY A 150 -7.80 19.09 8.65
CA GLY A 150 -8.15 19.82 9.86
C GLY A 150 -7.15 20.92 10.21
N GLU A 151 -7.29 21.46 11.42
CA GLU A 151 -6.55 22.63 11.90
C GLU A 151 -5.10 22.31 12.30
N GLN A 152 -4.90 21.20 13.04
CA GLN A 152 -3.57 20.77 13.48
C GLN A 152 -2.94 19.81 12.48
N PRO A 153 -1.68 20.01 12.05
CA PRO A 153 -1.01 19.08 11.15
C PRO A 153 -0.69 17.76 11.87
N ILE A 154 -0.96 16.63 11.19
CA ILE A 154 -0.58 15.30 11.66
C ILE A 154 0.85 15.02 11.21
N GLU A 155 1.76 14.82 12.16
CA GLU A 155 3.16 14.51 11.91
C GLU A 155 3.31 13.33 10.94
N GLY A 156 4.12 13.50 9.90
CA GLY A 156 4.41 12.45 8.91
C GLY A 156 3.28 12.17 7.90
N VAL A 157 2.11 12.80 8.03
CA VAL A 157 1.03 12.72 7.04
C VAL A 157 0.90 14.04 6.27
N THR A 158 0.59 15.13 6.96
CA THR A 158 0.37 16.44 6.31
C THR A 158 1.67 17.21 6.11
N ASP A 159 2.67 16.96 6.95
CA ASP A 159 3.96 17.65 6.95
C ASP A 159 4.83 17.28 5.74
N VAL A 160 5.00 15.98 5.49
CA VAL A 160 5.88 15.50 4.41
C VAL A 160 5.08 15.32 3.11
N SER A 161 5.70 15.65 1.98
CA SER A 161 5.18 15.33 0.65
C SER A 161 6.12 14.37 -0.07
N LEU A 162 5.63 13.17 -0.38
CA LEU A 162 6.41 12.15 -1.09
C LEU A 162 6.21 12.30 -2.62
N PRO A 163 7.28 12.45 -3.41
CA PRO A 163 7.16 12.55 -4.85
C PRO A 163 6.70 11.22 -5.46
N ARG A 164 5.95 11.31 -6.56
CA ARG A 164 5.51 10.11 -7.31
C ARG A 164 6.72 9.31 -7.81
N ARG A 165 6.73 8.02 -7.50
CA ARG A 165 7.83 7.10 -7.88
C ARG A 165 8.03 6.98 -9.39
N LEU A 166 6.94 6.99 -10.17
CA LEU A 166 6.97 6.76 -11.60
C LEU A 166 6.25 7.88 -12.36
N GLY A 167 6.89 8.38 -13.41
CA GLY A 167 6.28 9.27 -14.39
C GLY A 167 5.43 8.52 -15.43
N PRO A 168 4.65 9.25 -16.24
CA PRO A 168 3.85 8.65 -17.30
C PRO A 168 4.71 8.03 -18.40
N LYS A 169 4.37 6.80 -18.82
CA LYS A 169 5.03 6.06 -19.91
C LYS A 169 4.36 6.25 -21.28
N ARG A 170 3.06 6.55 -21.30
CA ARG A 170 2.25 6.66 -22.52
C ARG A 170 2.34 8.08 -23.09
N ALA A 171 2.55 8.22 -24.41
CA ALA A 171 2.75 9.52 -25.07
C ALA A 171 1.66 10.56 -24.72
N ASN A 172 0.39 10.19 -24.81
CA ASN A 172 -0.72 11.11 -24.48
C ASN A 172 -0.73 11.55 -23.00
N ASN A 173 -0.29 10.69 -22.07
CA ASN A 173 -0.25 11.06 -20.65
C ASN A 173 0.94 11.99 -20.35
N ILE A 174 2.04 11.88 -21.11
CA ILE A 174 3.16 12.82 -21.02
C ILE A 174 2.73 14.19 -21.55
N ARG A 175 2.04 14.23 -22.71
CA ARG A 175 1.48 15.48 -23.26
C ARG A 175 0.54 16.18 -22.28
N LYS A 176 -0.36 15.44 -21.65
CA LYS A 176 -1.28 15.97 -20.62
C LYS A 176 -0.56 16.48 -19.37
N LEU A 177 0.59 15.90 -19.00
CA LEU A 177 1.31 16.31 -17.80
C LEU A 177 2.00 17.67 -18.00
N PHE A 178 2.56 17.90 -19.19
CA PHE A 178 3.31 19.12 -19.52
C PHE A 178 2.50 20.10 -20.38
N ASN A 179 1.20 19.87 -20.57
CA ASN A 179 0.31 20.65 -21.44
C ASN A 179 0.87 20.90 -22.84
N LEU A 180 1.50 19.88 -23.44
CA LEU A 180 2.11 19.95 -24.77
C LEU A 180 1.07 19.86 -25.88
N SER A 181 1.38 20.47 -27.02
CA SER A 181 0.62 20.33 -28.25
C SER A 181 0.85 18.94 -28.89
N ARG A 182 0.12 18.68 -29.99
CA ARG A 182 0.26 17.42 -30.75
C ARG A 182 1.58 17.36 -31.53
N GLU A 183 2.11 18.50 -31.90
CA GLU A 183 3.29 18.65 -32.77
C GLU A 183 4.58 18.48 -31.99
N ASP A 184 4.56 18.81 -30.69
CA ASP A 184 5.72 18.72 -29.82
C ASP A 184 6.28 17.31 -29.69
N ASP A 185 7.61 17.23 -29.68
CA ASP A 185 8.34 15.99 -29.47
C ASP A 185 8.33 15.59 -27.99
N VAL A 186 7.51 14.59 -27.69
CA VAL A 186 7.33 14.00 -26.36
C VAL A 186 8.61 13.34 -25.82
N SER A 187 9.58 13.01 -26.68
CA SER A 187 10.79 12.28 -26.29
C SER A 187 11.69 13.04 -25.31
N LYS A 188 11.69 14.37 -25.43
CA LYS A 188 12.50 15.28 -24.62
C LYS A 188 11.95 15.46 -23.21
N PHE A 189 10.63 15.35 -23.05
CA PHE A 189 9.91 15.62 -21.80
C PHE A 189 9.74 14.38 -20.91
N VAL A 190 10.33 13.24 -21.25
CA VAL A 190 10.24 12.04 -20.41
C VAL A 190 11.07 12.22 -19.14
N VAL A 191 10.42 12.09 -17.98
CA VAL A 191 11.08 12.14 -16.68
C VAL A 191 12.15 11.05 -16.58
N ARG A 192 13.40 11.47 -16.37
CA ARG A 192 14.55 10.59 -16.17
C ARG A 192 14.86 10.47 -14.68
N ARG A 193 15.12 9.24 -14.23
CA ARG A 193 15.55 8.98 -12.85
C ARG A 193 17.06 8.79 -12.81
N LYS A 194 17.74 9.58 -11.96
CA LYS A 194 19.15 9.37 -11.62
C LYS A 194 19.27 8.10 -10.77
N VAL A 195 20.13 7.17 -11.20
CA VAL A 195 20.45 5.95 -10.46
C VAL A 195 21.89 6.04 -10.02
N THR A 196 22.09 6.37 -8.74
CA THR A 196 23.38 6.33 -8.04
C THR A 196 23.59 4.92 -7.50
N LYS A 197 24.75 4.33 -7.76
CA LYS A 197 25.18 3.05 -7.16
C LYS A 197 26.61 3.19 -6.70
N ALA A 198 26.93 2.76 -5.48
CA ALA A 198 28.29 2.80 -4.95
C ALA A 198 29.28 2.15 -5.93
N GLY A 199 30.40 2.84 -6.21
CA GLY A 199 31.43 2.38 -7.14
C GLY A 199 31.06 2.38 -8.63
N LYS A 200 29.89 2.92 -9.03
CA LYS A 200 29.48 3.03 -10.44
C LYS A 200 29.10 4.46 -10.77
N LYS A 201 29.44 4.90 -11.99
CA LYS A 201 29.01 6.20 -12.52
C LYS A 201 27.49 6.30 -12.55
N ASP A 202 27.01 7.49 -12.27
CA ASP A 202 25.58 7.80 -12.27
C ASP A 202 24.97 7.57 -13.66
N ARG A 203 23.81 6.92 -13.69
CA ARG A 203 23.07 6.66 -14.94
C ARG A 203 21.66 7.21 -14.85
N PHE A 204 21.22 7.89 -15.90
CA PHE A 204 19.84 8.32 -16.03
C PHE A 204 19.02 7.24 -16.74
N LYS A 205 17.95 6.77 -16.11
CA LYS A 205 17.02 5.79 -16.67
C LYS A 205 15.68 6.43 -16.99
N ALA A 206 15.13 6.13 -18.17
CA ALA A 206 13.80 6.51 -18.60
C ALA A 206 12.99 5.30 -19.07
N PRO A 207 11.65 5.33 -18.93
CA PRO A 207 10.79 4.33 -19.54
C PRO A 207 10.74 4.50 -21.06
N LYS A 208 10.66 3.38 -21.79
CA LYS A 208 10.36 3.40 -23.24
C LYS A 208 8.94 3.95 -23.47
N ILE A 209 8.83 5.00 -24.26
CA ILE A 209 7.55 5.66 -24.55
C ILE A 209 6.65 4.72 -25.34
N GLN A 210 5.42 4.51 -24.84
CA GLN A 210 4.42 3.70 -25.53
C GLN A 210 3.44 4.60 -26.30
N ARG A 211 2.95 4.10 -27.44
CA ARG A 211 1.97 4.77 -28.32
C ARG A 211 2.47 6.07 -28.95
N LEU A 212 3.79 6.23 -29.10
CA LEU A 212 4.37 7.27 -29.95
C LEU A 212 4.24 6.85 -31.42
N ILE A 213 3.83 7.76 -32.30
CA ILE A 213 3.74 7.49 -33.74
C ILE A 213 5.09 7.83 -34.38
N THR A 214 5.90 6.80 -34.61
CA THR A 214 7.21 6.93 -35.27
C THR A 214 7.10 6.64 -36.77
N SER A 215 8.11 7.05 -37.56
CA SER A 215 8.17 6.80 -39.01
C SER A 215 7.92 5.31 -39.37
N PRO A 216 8.55 4.32 -38.71
CA PRO A 216 8.26 2.90 -38.98
C PRO A 216 6.80 2.49 -38.74
N ILE A 217 6.15 3.08 -37.73
CA ILE A 217 4.73 2.81 -37.44
C ILE A 217 3.84 3.40 -38.53
N ARG A 218 4.15 4.61 -39.04
CA ARG A 218 3.42 5.25 -40.13
C ARG A 218 3.54 4.42 -41.42
N ALA A 219 4.76 4.02 -41.79
CA ALA A 219 5.00 3.17 -42.96
C ALA A 219 4.26 1.84 -42.88
N ARG A 220 4.30 1.17 -41.71
CA ARG A 220 3.57 -0.09 -41.50
C ARG A 220 2.06 0.07 -41.63
N ARG A 221 1.50 1.19 -41.16
CA ARG A 221 0.06 1.49 -41.33
C ARG A 221 -0.29 1.72 -42.80
N ALA A 222 0.50 2.53 -43.50
CA ALA A 222 0.31 2.79 -44.93
C ALA A 222 0.38 1.49 -45.75
N LYS A 223 1.34 0.59 -45.46
CA LYS A 223 1.45 -0.72 -46.13
C LYS A 223 0.19 -1.57 -45.94
N LYS A 224 -0.38 -1.62 -44.74
CA LYS A 224 -1.63 -2.37 -44.48
C LYS A 224 -2.82 -1.81 -45.25
N VAL A 225 -2.88 -0.49 -45.43
CA VAL A 225 -3.94 0.15 -46.21
C VAL A 225 -3.79 -0.19 -47.69
N LYS A 226 -2.57 -0.12 -48.24
CA LYS A 226 -2.30 -0.52 -49.64
C LYS A 226 -2.72 -1.96 -49.91
N VAL A 227 -2.28 -2.89 -49.06
CA VAL A 227 -2.62 -4.33 -49.16
C VAL A 227 -4.12 -4.61 -48.97
N ALA A 228 -4.89 -3.70 -48.37
CA ALA A 228 -6.33 -3.86 -48.20
C ALA A 228 -7.14 -3.22 -49.34
N ILE A 229 -6.49 -2.41 -50.19
CA ILE A 229 -7.08 -1.78 -51.37
C ILE A 229 -6.81 -2.65 -52.62
N GLU A 230 -5.62 -3.27 -52.67
CA GLU A 230 -5.29 -4.39 -53.56
C GLU A 230 -6.12 -5.64 -53.21
#